data_AF-A0A5K0WR12-F1
#
_entry.id   AF-A0A5K0WR12-F1
#
_cell.length_a   1.000
_cell.length_b   1.000
_cell.length_c   1.000
_cell.angle_alpha   90.00
_cell.angle_beta   90.00
_cell.angle_gamma   90.00
#
_symmetry.space_group_name_H-M   'P 1'
#
loop_
_entity.id
_entity.type
_entity.pdbx_description
1 polymer ?
#
loop_
_entity_poly.entity_id
_entity_poly.type
_entity_poly.pdbx_seq_one_letter_code
_entity_poly.pdbx_strand_id
1 'polypeptide(L)'
;VVFSAHTHVFGDHIHKDGTREVSVPTMAWDVTEEPGFVMASFGENEGVAISHCSLARQSYVLMAYVSLLVLLISTTLIMSRPLPHNSLN
;
A
#
# COMPACT_ATOMS: atom_id res chain seq x y z
N VAL A 1 24.86 9.56 -4.52
CA VAL A 1 23.39 9.40 -4.65
C VAL A 1 22.72 10.58 -3.96
N VAL A 2 21.74 11.20 -4.61
CA VAL A 2 20.88 12.24 -4.05
C VAL A 2 19.47 11.68 -3.97
N PHE A 3 18.79 11.86 -2.84
CA PHE A 3 17.38 11.53 -2.72
C PHE A 3 16.56 12.81 -2.85
N SER A 4 15.64 12.82 -3.81
CA SER A 4 14.67 13.90 -4.02
C SER A 4 13.27 13.40 -3.68
N ALA A 5 12.33 14.31 -3.50
CA ALA A 5 10.93 14.03 -3.23
C ALA A 5 10.06 15.00 -4.05
N HIS A 6 8.78 15.15 -3.69
CA HIS A 6 7.83 16.12 -4.24
C HIS A 6 7.16 15.74 -5.56
N THR A 7 7.75 14.89 -6.40
CA THR A 7 7.06 14.38 -7.60
C THR A 7 5.97 13.35 -7.26
N HIS A 8 6.00 12.81 -6.04
CA HIS A 8 5.17 11.71 -5.53
C HIS A 8 5.34 10.37 -6.26
N VAL A 9 6.23 10.30 -7.25
CA VAL A 9 6.47 9.14 -8.10
C VAL A 9 7.93 8.71 -7.98
N PHE A 10 8.14 7.40 -8.07
CA PHE A 10 9.50 6.85 -8.09
C PHE A 10 10.23 7.25 -9.37
N GLY A 11 11.50 7.63 -9.21
CA GLY A 11 12.40 7.88 -10.34
C GLY A 11 13.82 7.53 -9.96
N ASP A 12 14.60 7.04 -10.92
CA ASP A 12 16.01 6.72 -10.76
C ASP A 12 16.74 7.24 -12.00
N HIS A 13 17.53 8.30 -11.83
CA HIS A 13 18.15 9.03 -12.92
C HIS A 13 19.65 9.22 -12.65
N ILE A 14 20.46 9.08 -13.70
CA ILE A 14 21.89 9.41 -13.67
C ILE A 14 22.09 10.68 -14.48
N HIS A 15 22.48 11.76 -13.79
CA HIS A 15 22.79 13.05 -14.40
C HIS A 15 24.09 13.00 -15.20
N LYS A 16 24.29 13.98 -16.08
CA LYS A 16 25.48 14.06 -16.97
C LYS A 16 26.80 14.17 -16.22
N ASP A 17 26.77 14.66 -14.99
CA ASP A 17 27.92 14.78 -14.08
C ASP A 17 28.24 13.47 -13.33
N GLY A 18 27.45 12.40 -13.55
CA GLY A 18 27.57 11.13 -12.86
C GLY A 18 26.78 11.03 -11.56
N THR A 19 26.08 12.09 -11.15
CA THR A 19 25.24 12.07 -9.95
C THR A 19 24.01 11.20 -10.18
N ARG A 20 23.85 10.13 -9.40
CA ARG A 20 22.59 9.36 -9.34
C ARG A 20 21.59 10.05 -8.42
N GLU A 21 20.45 10.44 -8.95
CA GLU A 21 19.29 10.97 -8.23
C GLU A 21 18.19 9.90 -8.14
N VAL A 22 17.62 9.73 -6.95
CA VAL A 22 16.43 8.90 -6.73
C VAL A 22 15.30 9.74 -6.18
N SER A 23 14.22 9.85 -6.95
CA SER A 23 12.96 10.45 -6.52
C SER A 23 12.20 9.43 -5.68
N VAL A 24 12.00 9.77 -4.40
CA VAL A 24 11.29 8.94 -3.43
C VAL A 24 9.78 9.14 -3.62
N PRO A 25 9.01 8.07 -3.86
CA PRO A 25 7.55 8.14 -3.99
C PRO A 25 6.90 8.49 -2.64
N THR A 26 5.64 8.92 -2.66
CA THR A 26 4.87 9.11 -1.42
C THR A 26 4.52 7.74 -0.80
N MET A 27 4.55 7.67 0.53
CA MET A 27 4.09 6.49 1.29
C MET A 27 2.59 6.54 1.60
N ALA A 28 1.91 7.62 1.22
CA ALA A 28 0.49 7.85 1.50
C ALA A 28 -0.36 7.80 0.22
N TRP A 29 -1.63 7.42 0.38
CA TRP A 29 -2.62 7.38 -0.70
C TRP A 29 -3.24 8.74 -1.03
N ASP A 30 -2.78 9.83 -0.40
CA ASP A 30 -3.40 11.15 -0.50
C ASP A 30 -3.27 11.77 -1.91
N VAL A 31 -2.20 11.43 -2.63
CA VAL A 31 -1.87 11.99 -3.95
C VAL A 31 -1.56 10.93 -5.01
N THR A 32 -1.59 9.65 -4.65
CA THR A 32 -1.39 8.52 -5.58
C THR A 32 -2.20 7.30 -5.14
N GLU A 33 -2.68 6.51 -6.11
CA GLU A 33 -3.31 5.23 -5.81
C GLU A 33 -2.29 4.16 -5.37
N GLU A 34 -1.02 4.31 -5.78
CA GLU A 34 0.05 3.33 -5.60
C GLU A 34 1.21 3.95 -4.80
N PRO A 35 1.06 4.08 -3.47
CA PRO A 35 2.15 4.57 -2.64
C PRO A 35 3.31 3.58 -2.66
N GLY A 36 4.50 4.09 -2.36
CA GLY A 36 5.73 3.32 -2.41
C GLY A 36 6.74 3.80 -1.39
N PHE A 37 7.81 3.03 -1.25
CA PHE A 37 9.01 3.45 -0.56
C PHE A 37 10.25 2.96 -1.31
N VAL A 38 11.40 3.52 -0.94
CA VAL A 38 12.70 3.11 -1.47
C VAL A 38 13.54 2.56 -0.34
N MET A 39 14.16 1.41 -0.57
CA MET A 39 15.17 0.84 0.31
C MET A 39 16.54 0.97 -0.34
N ALA A 40 17.41 1.77 0.29
CA ALA A 40 18.79 1.93 -0.14
C ALA A 40 19.73 1.16 0.78
N SER A 41 20.61 0.35 0.20
CA SER A 41 21.66 -0.39 0.90
C SER A 41 23.02 0.11 0.44
N PHE A 42 23.86 0.48 1.40
CA PHE A 42 25.19 1.03 1.18
C PHE A 42 26.23 -0.04 1.56
N GLY A 43 26.92 -0.57 0.57
CA GLY A 43 27.96 -1.59 0.77
C GLY A 43 29.37 -1.01 0.85
N GLU A 44 30.31 -1.80 1.38
CA GLU A 44 31.73 -1.44 1.54
C GLU A 44 32.46 -1.23 0.19
N ASN A 45 32.01 -1.88 -0.88
CA ASN A 45 32.58 -1.79 -2.24
C ASN A 45 31.82 -0.81 -3.15
N GLU A 46 31.61 0.42 -2.68
CA GLU A 46 31.10 1.60 -3.43
C GLU A 46 29.70 1.50 -4.10
N GLY A 47 29.06 0.33 -4.05
CA GLY A 47 27.74 0.10 -4.63
C GLY A 47 26.61 0.54 -3.70
N VAL A 48 25.76 1.46 -4.18
CA VAL A 48 24.44 1.74 -3.58
C VAL A 48 23.39 0.90 -4.30
N ALA A 49 22.90 -0.15 -3.64
CA ALA A 49 21.76 -0.92 -4.12
C ALA A 49 20.47 -0.20 -3.74
N ILE A 50 19.55 -0.02 -4.70
CA ILE A 50 18.29 0.69 -4.49
C ILE A 50 17.15 -0.19 -4.97
N SER A 51 16.21 -0.44 -4.07
CA SER A 51 15.00 -1.21 -4.34
C SER A 51 13.78 -0.32 -4.16
N HIS A 52 12.91 -0.28 -5.17
CA HIS A 52 11.60 0.35 -5.08
C HIS A 52 10.56 -0.69 -4.64
N CYS A 53 9.76 -0.35 -3.64
CA CYS A 53 8.73 -1.22 -3.09
C CYS A 53 7.38 -0.50 -3.10
N SER A 54 6.41 -1.03 -3.84
CA SER A 54 5.03 -0.53 -3.84
C SER A 54 4.26 -1.05 -2.62
N LEU A 55 3.45 -0.18 -2.01
CA LEU A 55 2.44 -0.54 -1.03
C LEU A 55 1.15 -1.00 -1.72
N ALA A 56 0.23 -1.56 -0.93
CA ALA A 56 -1.09 -1.94 -1.41
C ALA A 56 -1.82 -0.73 -2.00
N ARG A 57 -2.49 -0.93 -3.14
CA ARG A 57 -3.28 0.10 -3.80
C ARG A 57 -4.49 0.51 -2.94
N GLN A 58 -4.85 1.80 -2.94
CA GLN A 58 -5.94 2.31 -2.09
C GLN A 58 -7.25 1.54 -2.29
N SER A 59 -7.60 1.27 -3.55
CA SER A 59 -8.79 0.54 -3.94
C SER A 59 -8.84 -0.88 -3.36
N TYR A 60 -7.70 -1.60 -3.31
CA TYR A 60 -7.64 -2.93 -2.71
C TYR A 60 -7.88 -2.91 -1.20
N VAL A 61 -7.29 -1.93 -0.50
CA VAL A 61 -7.49 -1.76 0.94
C VAL A 61 -8.96 -1.42 1.24
N LEU A 62 -9.56 -0.52 0.48
CA LEU A 62 -10.98 -0.16 0.62
C LEU A 62 -11.90 -1.36 0.34
N MET A 63 -11.65 -2.12 -0.72
CA MET A 63 -12.43 -3.32 -1.05
C MET A 63 -12.33 -4.38 0.06
N ALA A 64 -11.16 -4.55 0.67
CA ALA A 64 -11.00 -5.45 1.80
C ALA A 64 -11.83 -4.97 3.01
N TYR A 65 -11.81 -3.68 3.34
CA TYR A 65 -12.63 -3.13 4.42
C TYR A 65 -14.13 -3.29 4.17
N VAL A 66 -14.59 -2.97 2.95
CA VAL A 66 -16.01 -3.13 2.57
C VAL A 66 -16.41 -4.61 2.66
N SER A 67 -15.56 -5.52 2.19
CA SER A 67 -15.83 -6.96 2.25
C SER A 67 -15.92 -7.47 3.69
N LEU A 68 -14.99 -7.04 4.56
CA LEU A 68 -15.02 -7.37 5.99
C LEU A 68 -16.27 -6.81 6.67
N LEU A 69 -16.67 -5.58 6.36
CA LEU A 69 -17.89 -4.98 6.90
C LEU A 69 -19.14 -5.75 6.49
N VAL A 70 -19.26 -6.12 5.21
CA VAL A 70 -20.38 -6.93 4.70
C VAL A 70 -20.43 -8.30 5.37
N LEU A 71 -19.28 -8.94 5.56
CA LEU A 71 -19.19 -10.22 6.26
C LEU A 71 -19.64 -10.10 7.72
N LEU A 72 -19.20 -9.06 8.43
CA LEU A 72 -19.61 -8.80 9.83
C LEU A 72 -21.12 -8.52 9.94
N ILE A 73 -21.69 -7.76 9.02
CA ILE A 73 -23.14 -7.52 8.99
C ILE A 73 -23.88 -8.82 8.69
N SER A 74 -23.39 -9.62 7.76
CA SER A 74 -24.02 -10.90 7.39
C SER A 74 -24.02 -11.88 8.56
N THR A 75 -22.90 -12.02 9.27
CA THR A 75 -22.79 -12.92 10.43
C THR A 75 -23.67 -12.47 11.59
N THR A 76 -23.72 -11.17 11.88
CA THR A 76 -24.61 -10.62 12.91
C THR A 76 -26.08 -10.83 12.56
N LEU A 77 -26.49 -10.60 11.30
CA LEU A 77 -27.86 -10.85 10.85
C LEU A 77 -28.25 -12.33 10.93
N ILE A 78 -27.34 -13.24 10.57
CA ILE A 78 -27.58 -14.69 10.66
C ILE A 78 -27.72 -15.13 12.12
N MET A 79 -26.82 -14.67 13.00
CA MET A 79 -26.86 -14.96 14.44
C MET A 79 -28.11 -14.40 15.11
N SER A 80 -28.60 -13.25 14.64
CA SER A 80 -29.78 -12.56 15.19
C SER A 80 -31.11 -13.16 14.72
N ARG A 81 -31.10 -14.19 13.85
CA ARG A 81 -32.34 -14.87 13.46
C ARG A 81 -32.86 -15.69 14.64
N PRO A 82 -34.07 -15.43 15.16
CA PRO A 82 -34.68 -16.28 16.16
C PRO A 82 -34.89 -17.68 15.58
N LEU A 83 -34.60 -18.73 16.38
CA LEU A 83 -34.89 -20.12 16.03
C LEU A 83 -36.37 -20.23 15.61
N PRO A 84 -36.71 -21.01 14.56
CA PRO A 84 -38.10 -21.23 14.20
C PRO A 84 -38.82 -21.82 15.42
N HIS A 85 -39.77 -21.06 15.96
CA HIS A 85 -40.70 -21.55 16.95
C HIS A 85 -41.62 -22.54 16.25
N ASN A 86 -41.21 -23.80 16.15
CA ASN A 86 -42.12 -24.91 15.88
C ASN A 86 -43.07 -24.98 17.07
N SER A 87 -44.17 -24.23 16.98
CA SER A 87 -45.34 -24.42 17.83
C SER A 87 -45.90 -25.81 17.52
N LEU A 88 -45.57 -26.77 18.39
CA LEU A 88 -46.39 -27.96 18.61
C LEU A 88 -47.81 -27.49 18.96
N ASN A 89 -48.74 -27.70 18.04
CA ASN A 89 -50.16 -27.91 18.30
C ASN A 89 -50.72 -28.79 17.18
#